data_AF-A0ABC8UXH0-F1
#
_entry.id   AF-A0ABC8UXH0-F1
#
_cell.length_a   1.000
_cell.length_b   1.000
_cell.length_c   1.000
_cell.angle_alpha   90.00
_cell.angle_beta   90.00
_cell.angle_gamma   90.00
#
_symmetry.space_group_name_H-M   'P 1'
#
loop_
_entity.id
_entity.type
_entity.pdbx_description
1 polymer ?
#
loop_
_entity_poly.entity_id
_entity_poly.type
_entity_poly.pdbx_seq_one_letter_code
_entity_poly.pdbx_strand_id
1 'polypeptide(L)'
;MENGSPRWGFRGNDELNMASEITIRGMLNLLMRNLNEADHRTTIPLGHGDPSVFPCFRTTSVAEDAIADAVRSGKFNGYSSTVGILPARRAIAEYLSQDLPYKLSADDVYLTLGCTQAIEVILSVLARPKANILLPRPGFPYYEARCRYSHLEFRHFDLLPEKGWEVDLDQVEALADENTVAMVIVNPGNPCGNVFTYQHLKKDSVLHTYKKSIQLVFQILKVKRWLVRFKMTSDDTMFIAGVAVGLKNWLRITFAIEPSSLKEGLERIKAFYQRHAKKQ
;
A
#
# COMPACT_ATOMS: atom_id res chain seq x y z
N MET A 1 5.29 -7.08 -52.68
CA MET A 1 4.27 -6.63 -51.73
C MET A 1 4.67 -7.20 -50.38
N GLU A 2 5.16 -6.38 -49.47
CA GLU A 2 5.52 -6.85 -48.13
C GLU A 2 4.28 -6.75 -47.23
N ASN A 3 3.87 -7.86 -46.63
CA ASN A 3 2.73 -7.88 -45.72
C ASN A 3 3.13 -7.20 -44.41
N GLY A 4 2.50 -6.05 -44.13
CA GLY A 4 2.78 -5.27 -42.92
C GLY A 4 2.59 -6.08 -41.64
N SER A 5 3.50 -5.88 -40.68
CA SER A 5 3.48 -6.57 -39.38
C SER A 5 2.15 -6.34 -38.65
N PRO A 6 1.56 -7.35 -38.00
CA PRO A 6 0.32 -7.18 -37.26
C PRO A 6 0.51 -6.19 -36.10
N ARG A 7 -0.13 -5.01 -36.19
CA ARG A 7 -0.19 -4.06 -35.08
C ARG A 7 -1.04 -4.67 -33.96
N TRP A 8 -0.42 -4.90 -32.80
CA TRP A 8 -1.10 -5.42 -31.63
C TRP A 8 -2.19 -4.44 -31.17
N GLY A 9 -3.45 -4.89 -31.16
CA GLY A 9 -4.63 -4.09 -30.86
C GLY A 9 -4.85 -3.75 -29.38
N PHE A 10 -3.78 -3.49 -28.63
CA PHE A 10 -3.89 -3.06 -27.23
C PHE A 10 -4.60 -1.70 -27.15
N ARG A 11 -5.65 -1.63 -26.33
CA ARG A 11 -6.28 -0.39 -25.86
C ARG A 11 -6.28 -0.39 -24.34
N GLY A 12 -6.29 0.79 -23.72
CA GLY A 12 -6.60 0.92 -22.30
C GLY A 12 -8.04 0.49 -22.01
N ASN A 13 -8.34 0.14 -20.76
CA ASN A 13 -9.72 0.05 -20.30
C ASN A 13 -10.18 1.48 -19.95
N ASP A 14 -11.27 1.94 -20.55
CA ASP A 14 -11.72 3.34 -20.43
C ASP A 14 -12.21 3.71 -19.03
N GLU A 15 -12.73 2.76 -18.24
CA GLU A 15 -13.04 2.96 -16.81
C GLU A 15 -11.76 3.18 -15.99
N LEU A 16 -10.71 2.42 -16.28
CA LEU A 16 -9.40 2.58 -15.64
C LEU A 16 -8.67 3.84 -16.11
N ASN A 17 -8.87 4.26 -17.35
CA ASN A 17 -8.37 5.54 -17.88
C ASN A 17 -8.99 6.69 -17.06
N MET A 18 -10.32 6.80 -17.00
CA MET A 18 -11.02 7.81 -16.19
C MET A 18 -10.65 7.77 -14.70
N ALA A 19 -10.50 6.57 -14.12
CA ALA A 19 -10.06 6.42 -12.72
C ALA A 19 -8.58 6.84 -12.49
N SER A 20 -7.78 7.02 -13.54
CA SER A 20 -6.38 7.43 -13.47
C SER A 20 -6.11 8.90 -13.81
N GLU A 21 -7.07 9.58 -14.45
CA GLU A 21 -6.88 10.91 -15.05
C GLU A 21 -6.53 12.02 -14.03
N ILE A 22 -6.97 11.89 -12.77
CA ILE A 22 -6.69 12.87 -11.69
C ILE A 22 -5.91 12.23 -10.53
N THR A 23 -4.79 11.56 -10.85
CA THR A 23 -3.81 11.18 -9.82
C THR A 23 -2.88 12.35 -9.48
N ILE A 24 -2.40 12.43 -8.23
CA ILE A 24 -1.39 13.42 -7.80
C ILE A 24 -0.17 13.42 -8.74
N ARG A 25 0.28 12.23 -9.17
CA ARG A 25 1.40 12.09 -10.12
C ARG A 25 1.03 12.56 -11.53
N GLY A 26 -0.19 12.30 -11.99
CA GLY A 26 -0.69 12.83 -13.27
C GLY A 26 -0.70 14.35 -13.29
N MET A 27 -1.29 14.98 -12.27
CA MET A 27 -1.33 16.43 -12.12
C MET A 27 0.06 17.05 -11.99
N LEU A 28 0.97 16.45 -11.23
CA LEU A 28 2.36 16.92 -11.14
C LEU A 28 3.10 16.77 -12.47
N ASN A 29 2.97 15.65 -13.17
CA ASN A 29 3.57 15.46 -14.48
C ASN A 29 3.03 16.46 -15.51
N LEU A 30 1.74 16.81 -15.43
CA LEU A 30 1.12 17.85 -16.27
C LEU A 30 1.72 19.22 -15.95
N LEU A 31 1.77 19.62 -14.67
CA LEU A 31 2.34 20.90 -14.24
C LEU A 31 3.82 21.02 -14.63
N MET A 32 4.63 19.99 -14.37
CA MET A 32 6.06 19.97 -14.71
C MET A 32 6.32 20.06 -16.23
N ARG A 33 5.41 19.54 -17.07
CA ARG A 33 5.47 19.67 -18.54
C ARG A 33 5.06 21.04 -19.07
N ASN A 34 4.44 21.89 -18.25
CA ASN A 34 4.02 23.24 -18.61
C ASN A 34 4.95 24.31 -18.00
N LEU A 35 6.11 23.90 -17.47
CA LEU A 35 7.18 24.83 -17.08
C LEU A 35 7.86 25.39 -18.34
N ASN A 36 8.24 26.66 -18.29
CA ASN A 36 8.97 27.31 -19.38
C ASN A 36 10.42 26.78 -19.44
N GLU A 37 10.80 26.10 -20.52
CA GLU A 37 12.16 25.58 -20.72
C GLU A 37 13.25 26.68 -20.77
N ALA A 38 12.86 27.92 -21.08
CA ALA A 38 13.75 29.09 -21.04
C ALA A 38 13.89 29.72 -19.63
N ASP A 39 13.19 29.20 -18.61
CA ASP A 39 13.32 29.66 -17.23
C ASP A 39 14.39 28.84 -16.48
N HIS A 40 15.54 29.46 -16.22
CA HIS A 40 16.67 28.79 -15.57
C HIS A 40 16.54 28.69 -14.03
N ARG A 41 15.40 29.08 -13.44
CA ARG A 41 15.17 28.98 -11.99
C ARG A 41 14.96 27.53 -11.56
N THR A 42 15.58 27.12 -10.46
CA THR A 42 15.45 25.76 -9.93
C THR A 42 14.03 25.50 -9.43
N THR A 43 13.35 24.52 -10.04
CA THR A 43 12.03 24.06 -9.57
C THR A 43 12.17 23.24 -8.29
N ILE A 44 11.35 23.55 -7.26
CA ILE A 44 11.35 22.85 -5.97
C ILE A 44 10.14 21.90 -5.91
N PRO A 45 10.33 20.57 -5.93
CA PRO A 45 9.24 19.60 -6.09
C PRO A 45 8.53 19.28 -4.76
N LEU A 46 7.60 20.14 -4.33
CA LEU A 46 6.92 20.01 -3.04
C LEU A 46 5.72 19.03 -3.02
N GLY A 47 5.11 18.71 -4.16
CA GLY A 47 3.87 17.92 -4.21
C GLY A 47 4.04 16.39 -4.15
N HIS A 48 5.28 15.88 -4.14
CA HIS A 48 5.55 14.43 -4.22
C HIS A 48 6.13 13.87 -2.91
N GLY A 49 5.60 12.72 -2.47
CA GLY A 49 6.03 12.03 -1.25
C GLY A 49 7.15 11.01 -1.45
N ASP A 50 8.02 11.18 -2.45
CA ASP A 50 9.17 10.28 -2.65
C ASP A 50 10.46 10.94 -2.12
N PRO A 51 11.01 10.50 -0.98
CA PRO A 51 12.19 11.12 -0.39
C PRO A 51 13.45 10.84 -1.21
N SER A 52 13.47 9.81 -2.07
CA SER A 52 14.69 9.35 -2.74
C SER A 52 15.27 10.35 -3.76
N VAL A 53 14.51 11.37 -4.18
CA VAL A 53 15.05 12.44 -5.02
C VAL A 53 16.02 13.35 -4.25
N PHE A 54 15.84 13.49 -2.93
CA PHE A 54 16.63 14.41 -2.10
C PHE A 54 17.91 13.71 -1.61
N PRO A 55 19.11 14.32 -1.77
CA PRO A 55 20.38 13.71 -1.34
C PRO A 55 20.46 13.38 0.16
N CYS A 56 19.68 14.03 1.02
CA CYS A 56 19.62 13.78 2.45
C CYS A 56 18.87 12.50 2.86
N PHE A 57 18.18 11.83 1.93
CA PHE A 57 17.46 10.56 2.16
C PHE A 57 18.01 9.43 1.27
N ARG A 58 19.32 9.40 1.04
CA ARG A 58 20.01 8.24 0.44
C ARG A 58 19.90 7.02 1.34
N THR A 59 19.85 5.85 0.72
CA THR A 59 20.15 4.56 1.34
C THR A 59 21.51 4.65 2.06
N THR A 60 21.69 3.89 3.14
CA THR A 60 22.98 3.80 3.83
C THR A 60 23.73 2.55 3.41
N SER A 61 25.06 2.61 3.37
CA SER A 61 25.95 1.47 3.04
C SER A 61 25.52 0.15 3.68
N VAL A 62 25.17 0.14 4.98
CA VAL A 62 24.67 -1.06 5.70
C VAL A 62 23.56 -1.84 4.97
N ALA A 63 22.68 -1.15 4.23
CA ALA A 63 21.65 -1.78 3.41
C ALA A 63 22.13 -2.08 1.98
N GLU A 64 23.01 -1.26 1.41
CA GLU A 64 23.60 -1.43 0.07
C GLU A 64 24.55 -2.64 0.04
N ASP A 65 25.42 -2.75 1.05
CA ASP A 65 26.32 -3.88 1.34
C ASP A 65 25.51 -5.17 1.52
N ALA A 66 24.43 -5.13 2.30
CA ALA A 66 23.56 -6.31 2.52
C ALA A 66 22.89 -6.81 1.22
N ILE A 67 22.49 -5.91 0.30
CA ILE A 67 22.01 -6.30 -1.03
C ILE A 67 23.15 -6.88 -1.86
N ALA A 68 24.30 -6.19 -1.89
CA ALA A 68 25.45 -6.59 -2.69
C ALA A 68 25.93 -7.99 -2.29
N ASP A 69 25.99 -8.29 -1.00
CA ASP A 69 26.38 -9.60 -0.48
C ASP A 69 25.30 -10.67 -0.68
N ALA A 70 24.01 -10.31 -0.56
CA ALA A 70 22.92 -11.23 -0.92
C ALA A 70 23.03 -11.67 -2.40
N VAL A 71 23.24 -10.71 -3.32
CA VAL A 71 23.43 -10.96 -4.76
C VAL A 71 24.72 -11.75 -5.02
N ARG A 72 25.88 -11.31 -4.49
CA ARG A 72 27.18 -12.00 -4.64
C ARG A 72 27.15 -13.44 -4.12
N SER A 73 26.36 -13.71 -3.07
CA SER A 73 26.31 -15.05 -2.47
C SER A 73 25.58 -16.09 -3.33
N GLY A 74 24.72 -15.66 -4.26
CA GLY A 74 23.84 -16.54 -5.04
C GLY A 74 22.76 -17.30 -4.25
N LYS A 75 22.76 -17.21 -2.91
CA LYS A 75 21.93 -18.02 -1.99
C LYS A 75 20.42 -17.75 -2.13
N PHE A 76 20.04 -16.60 -2.70
CA PHE A 76 18.67 -16.11 -2.77
C PHE A 76 18.17 -15.94 -4.21
N ASN A 77 18.82 -16.59 -5.19
CA ASN A 77 18.47 -16.50 -6.61
C ASN A 77 17.21 -17.32 -7.00
N GLY A 78 16.71 -18.17 -6.10
CA GLY A 78 15.47 -18.94 -6.28
C GLY A 78 14.24 -18.25 -5.70
N TYR A 79 13.06 -18.82 -5.94
CA TYR A 79 11.81 -18.31 -5.37
C TYR A 79 11.82 -18.35 -3.83
N SER A 80 11.41 -17.24 -3.21
CA SER A 80 11.08 -17.17 -1.79
C SER A 80 9.80 -17.98 -1.48
N SER A 81 9.60 -18.32 -0.21
CA SER A 81 8.25 -18.57 0.31
C SER A 81 7.34 -17.36 0.03
N THR A 82 6.07 -17.60 -0.27
CA THR A 82 5.07 -16.58 -0.65
C THR A 82 4.85 -15.52 0.43
N VAL A 83 4.93 -15.89 1.71
CA VAL A 83 4.85 -14.95 2.85
C VAL A 83 6.15 -14.16 3.08
N GLY A 84 7.23 -14.51 2.38
CA GLY A 84 8.58 -13.97 2.57
C GLY A 84 9.53 -14.89 3.35
N ILE A 85 10.84 -14.67 3.17
CA ILE A 85 11.88 -15.52 3.79
C ILE A 85 11.86 -15.43 5.32
N LEU A 86 11.99 -16.58 5.98
CA LEU A 86 11.90 -16.70 7.44
C LEU A 86 12.87 -15.79 8.23
N PRO A 87 14.14 -15.57 7.81
CA PRO A 87 15.03 -14.66 8.53
C PRO A 87 14.53 -13.20 8.55
N ALA A 88 13.96 -12.72 7.43
CA ALA A 88 13.42 -11.37 7.34
C ALA A 88 12.13 -11.23 8.16
N ARG A 89 11.23 -12.23 8.09
CA ARG A 89 10.02 -12.28 8.92
C ARG A 89 10.33 -12.26 10.42
N ARG A 90 11.31 -13.06 10.86
CA ARG A 90 11.81 -13.07 12.26
C ARG A 90 12.37 -11.71 12.67
N ALA A 91 13.28 -11.13 11.89
CA ALA A 91 13.87 -9.83 12.20
C ALA A 91 12.81 -8.71 12.31
N ILE A 92 11.76 -8.74 11.48
CA ILE A 92 10.64 -7.79 11.55
C ILE A 92 9.77 -8.03 12.79
N ALA A 93 9.43 -9.29 13.10
CA ALA A 93 8.66 -9.63 14.31
C ALA A 93 9.41 -9.22 15.60
N GLU A 94 10.71 -9.52 15.67
CA GLU A 94 11.61 -9.17 16.76
C GLU A 94 11.80 -7.66 16.91
N TYR A 95 11.87 -6.92 15.80
CA TYR A 95 11.96 -5.45 15.80
C TYR A 95 10.65 -4.80 16.27
N LEU A 96 9.51 -5.22 15.73
CA LEU A 96 8.20 -4.67 16.10
C LEU A 96 7.82 -5.01 17.56
N SER A 97 8.19 -6.20 18.04
CA SER A 97 7.97 -6.62 19.44
C SER A 97 8.66 -5.74 20.49
N GLN A 98 9.60 -4.87 20.10
CA GLN A 98 10.24 -3.91 21.02
C GLN A 98 9.33 -2.70 21.35
N ASP A 99 8.42 -2.36 20.43
CA ASP A 99 7.49 -1.23 20.56
C ASP A 99 6.09 -1.67 21.07
N LEU A 100 5.86 -2.98 21.25
CA LEU A 100 4.56 -3.60 21.53
C LEU A 100 4.46 -4.24 22.93
N PRO A 101 3.24 -4.34 23.52
CA PRO A 101 3.04 -4.97 24.83
C PRO A 101 2.95 -6.52 24.80
N TYR A 102 3.17 -7.14 23.64
CA TYR A 102 3.18 -8.58 23.39
C TYR A 102 4.24 -8.88 22.31
N LYS A 103 4.61 -10.15 22.15
CA LYS A 103 5.57 -10.58 21.12
C LYS A 103 4.83 -11.08 19.88
N LEU A 104 5.28 -10.62 18.72
CA LEU A 104 4.93 -11.20 17.42
C LEU A 104 5.82 -12.42 17.14
N SER A 105 5.26 -13.42 16.49
CA SER A 105 6.00 -14.50 15.83
C SER A 105 6.38 -14.11 14.40
N ALA A 106 7.18 -14.93 13.73
CA ALA A 106 7.46 -14.74 12.31
C ALA A 106 6.23 -14.98 11.43
N ASP A 107 5.25 -15.75 11.88
CA ASP A 107 4.07 -16.15 11.08
C ASP A 107 2.94 -15.11 11.15
N ASP A 108 3.03 -14.16 12.10
CA ASP A 108 2.23 -12.92 12.13
C ASP A 108 2.74 -11.86 11.11
N VAL A 109 3.80 -12.16 10.36
CA VAL A 109 4.46 -11.22 9.43
C VAL A 109 4.35 -11.71 7.99
N TYR A 110 3.64 -10.97 7.15
CA TYR A 110 3.61 -11.17 5.70
C TYR A 110 4.44 -10.09 5.01
N LEU A 111 5.39 -10.47 4.14
CA LEU A 111 6.20 -9.50 3.39
C LEU A 111 5.54 -9.13 2.06
N THR A 112 5.31 -7.84 1.83
CA THR A 112 4.67 -7.32 0.62
C THR A 112 5.61 -6.41 -0.17
N LEU A 113 5.26 -6.15 -1.43
CA LEU A 113 5.90 -5.19 -2.34
C LEU A 113 5.56 -3.74 -1.94
N GLY A 114 5.96 -3.37 -0.72
CA GLY A 114 5.58 -2.13 -0.05
C GLY A 114 4.12 -2.11 0.43
N CYS A 115 3.72 -0.99 1.05
CA CYS A 115 2.37 -0.81 1.59
C CYS A 115 1.28 -0.88 0.50
N THR A 116 1.60 -0.51 -0.74
CA THR A 116 0.66 -0.55 -1.87
C THR A 116 0.11 -1.96 -2.07
N GLN A 117 0.97 -2.98 -2.18
CA GLN A 117 0.51 -4.37 -2.35
C GLN A 117 -0.18 -4.91 -1.07
N ALA A 118 0.20 -4.45 0.13
CA ALA A 118 -0.54 -4.80 1.34
C ALA A 118 -2.00 -4.30 1.26
N ILE A 119 -2.22 -3.06 0.82
CA ILE A 119 -3.56 -2.51 0.56
C ILE A 119 -4.29 -3.33 -0.51
N GLU A 120 -3.61 -3.74 -1.59
CA GLU A 120 -4.20 -4.59 -2.64
C GLU A 120 -4.71 -5.94 -2.12
N VAL A 121 -3.86 -6.65 -1.37
CA VAL A 121 -4.20 -7.97 -0.79
C VAL A 121 -5.32 -7.83 0.22
N ILE A 122 -5.22 -6.86 1.14
CA ILE A 122 -6.21 -6.64 2.20
C ILE A 122 -7.58 -6.29 1.62
N LEU A 123 -7.65 -5.34 0.68
CA LEU A 123 -8.92 -4.97 0.07
C LEU A 123 -9.50 -6.10 -0.80
N SER A 124 -8.67 -6.95 -1.42
CA SER A 124 -9.16 -8.14 -2.13
C SER A 124 -9.66 -9.27 -1.21
N VAL A 125 -9.15 -9.38 0.02
CA VAL A 125 -9.70 -10.30 1.04
C VAL A 125 -11.01 -9.75 1.62
N LEU A 126 -11.13 -8.43 1.78
CA LEU A 126 -12.33 -7.75 2.27
C LEU A 126 -13.45 -7.62 1.23
N ALA A 127 -13.14 -7.68 -0.06
CA ALA A 127 -14.08 -7.54 -1.18
C ALA A 127 -15.00 -8.77 -1.35
N ARG A 128 -15.92 -8.95 -0.41
CA ARG A 128 -17.07 -9.88 -0.49
C ARG A 128 -18.33 -9.15 -0.99
N PRO A 129 -19.31 -9.84 -1.59
CA PRO A 129 -20.55 -9.21 -2.06
C PRO A 129 -21.26 -8.39 -0.97
N LYS A 130 -21.75 -7.20 -1.35
CA LYS A 130 -22.39 -6.18 -0.48
C LYS A 130 -21.51 -5.54 0.60
N ALA A 131 -20.26 -5.94 0.79
CA ALA A 131 -19.40 -5.31 1.79
C ALA A 131 -19.09 -3.84 1.45
N ASN A 132 -18.91 -3.03 2.49
CA ASN A 132 -18.41 -1.66 2.37
C ASN A 132 -17.23 -1.40 3.34
N ILE A 133 -16.41 -0.40 3.02
CA ILE A 133 -15.26 0.04 3.84
C ILE A 133 -15.32 1.56 4.11
N LEU A 134 -14.96 1.96 5.33
CA LEU A 134 -14.89 3.37 5.72
C LEU A 134 -13.49 3.94 5.45
N LEU A 135 -13.41 5.03 4.67
CA LEU A 135 -12.18 5.71 4.26
C LEU A 135 -12.13 7.16 4.79
N PRO A 136 -10.95 7.67 5.22
CA PRO A 136 -10.82 9.04 5.72
C PRO A 136 -10.88 10.07 4.60
N ARG A 137 -11.56 11.19 4.83
CA ARG A 137 -11.60 12.37 3.97
C ARG A 137 -11.04 13.59 4.71
N PRO A 138 -9.99 14.26 4.19
CA PRO A 138 -9.13 13.81 3.10
C PRO A 138 -8.26 12.61 3.51
N GLY A 139 -7.82 11.81 2.53
CA GLY A 139 -7.04 10.60 2.78
C GLY A 139 -6.09 10.24 1.63
N PHE A 140 -5.36 9.14 1.79
CA PHE A 140 -4.43 8.65 0.77
C PHE A 140 -5.22 7.99 -0.40
N PRO A 141 -5.21 8.57 -1.62
CA PRO A 141 -6.18 8.23 -2.68
C PRO A 141 -6.05 6.82 -3.27
N TYR A 142 -5.00 6.07 -2.91
CA TYR A 142 -4.81 4.71 -3.38
C TYR A 142 -5.88 3.73 -2.86
N TYR A 143 -6.40 3.94 -1.65
CA TYR A 143 -7.51 3.14 -1.12
C TYR A 143 -8.75 3.26 -2.00
N GLU A 144 -9.16 4.49 -2.32
CA GLU A 144 -10.33 4.78 -3.17
C GLU A 144 -10.18 4.15 -4.56
N ALA A 145 -9.00 4.27 -5.17
CA ALA A 145 -8.69 3.66 -6.47
C ALA A 145 -8.76 2.13 -6.43
N ARG A 146 -8.24 1.48 -5.37
CA ARG A 146 -8.28 0.03 -5.22
C ARG A 146 -9.69 -0.49 -4.89
N CYS A 147 -10.46 0.24 -4.10
CA CYS A 147 -11.87 -0.08 -3.83
C CYS A 147 -12.69 -0.09 -5.13
N ARG A 148 -12.57 0.94 -5.99
CA ARG A 148 -13.20 0.95 -7.33
C ARG A 148 -12.76 -0.25 -8.17
N TYR A 149 -11.46 -0.52 -8.24
CA TYR A 149 -10.91 -1.64 -9.02
C TYR A 149 -11.42 -3.02 -8.56
N SER A 150 -11.68 -3.21 -7.27
CA SER A 150 -12.22 -4.46 -6.71
C SER A 150 -13.74 -4.45 -6.53
N HIS A 151 -14.45 -3.45 -7.07
CA HIS A 151 -15.90 -3.23 -6.91
C HIS A 151 -16.38 -3.27 -5.45
N LEU A 152 -15.52 -2.88 -4.51
CA LEU A 152 -15.81 -2.76 -3.09
C LEU A 152 -16.41 -1.37 -2.83
N GLU A 153 -17.60 -1.33 -2.24
CA GLU A 153 -18.23 -0.07 -1.83
C GLU A 153 -17.35 0.63 -0.78
N PHE A 154 -17.20 1.95 -0.88
CA PHE A 154 -16.49 2.75 0.10
C PHE A 154 -17.30 3.96 0.50
N ARG A 155 -17.24 4.30 1.79
CA ARG A 155 -17.92 5.47 2.38
C ARG A 155 -16.87 6.37 3.02
N HIS A 156 -17.01 7.67 2.84
CA HIS A 156 -16.06 8.64 3.39
C HIS A 156 -16.52 9.13 4.76
N PHE A 157 -15.65 9.01 5.76
CA PHE A 157 -15.78 9.71 7.04
C PHE A 157 -14.83 10.91 7.08
N ASP A 158 -15.24 12.01 7.70
CA ASP A 158 -14.44 13.24 7.77
C ASP A 158 -13.37 13.23 8.88
N LEU A 159 -12.26 13.91 8.60
CA LEU A 159 -11.26 14.32 9.58
C LEU A 159 -11.44 15.81 9.89
N LEU A 160 -11.67 16.13 11.16
CA LEU A 160 -12.16 17.44 11.61
C LEU A 160 -11.03 18.46 11.77
N PRO A 161 -10.86 19.46 10.87
CA PRO A 161 -9.69 20.33 10.85
C PRO A 161 -9.55 21.17 12.12
N GLU A 162 -10.67 21.63 12.67
CA GLU A 162 -10.73 22.43 13.90
C GLU A 162 -10.41 21.63 15.17
N LYS A 163 -10.45 20.30 15.09
CA LYS A 163 -10.00 19.36 16.14
C LYS A 163 -8.63 18.75 15.82
N GLY A 164 -7.84 19.38 14.94
CA GLY A 164 -6.50 18.90 14.58
C GLY A 164 -6.50 17.64 13.71
N TRP A 165 -7.56 17.45 12.91
CA TRP A 165 -7.81 16.28 12.07
C TRP A 165 -8.07 14.99 12.87
N GLU A 166 -8.68 15.10 14.05
CA GLU A 166 -9.32 13.96 14.73
C GLU A 166 -10.50 13.41 13.89
N VAL A 167 -10.83 12.13 14.06
CA VAL A 167 -11.94 11.46 13.36
C VAL A 167 -13.28 12.03 13.81
N ASP A 168 -14.20 12.27 12.87
CA ASP A 168 -15.62 12.46 13.17
C ASP A 168 -16.28 11.12 13.54
N LEU A 169 -16.23 10.77 14.82
CA LEU A 169 -16.76 9.51 15.35
C LEU A 169 -18.29 9.41 15.23
N ASP A 170 -19.01 10.53 15.29
CA ASP A 170 -20.46 10.57 15.17
C ASP A 170 -20.87 10.25 13.72
N GLN A 171 -20.12 10.80 12.74
CA GLN A 171 -20.28 10.47 11.32
C GLN A 171 -19.87 9.01 11.02
N VAL A 172 -18.80 8.49 11.64
CA VAL A 172 -18.41 7.07 11.52
C VAL A 172 -19.51 6.14 12.06
N GLU A 173 -20.11 6.46 13.20
CA GLU A 173 -21.21 5.66 13.74
C GLU A 173 -22.43 5.66 12.80
N ALA A 174 -22.76 6.80 12.19
CA ALA A 174 -23.87 6.94 11.25
C ALA A 174 -23.62 6.23 9.89
N LEU A 175 -22.36 6.08 9.46
CA LEU A 175 -21.99 5.43 8.20
C LEU A 175 -21.84 3.91 8.32
N ALA A 176 -21.56 3.38 9.52
CA ALA A 176 -21.28 1.97 9.77
C ALA A 176 -22.54 1.10 9.91
N ASP A 177 -22.73 0.16 8.98
CA ASP A 177 -23.83 -0.81 8.92
C ASP A 177 -23.37 -2.27 9.14
N GLU A 178 -24.28 -3.24 9.00
CA GLU A 178 -23.97 -4.68 9.16
C GLU A 178 -23.12 -5.27 8.02
N ASN A 179 -22.89 -4.52 6.95
CA ASN A 179 -22.03 -4.89 5.82
C ASN A 179 -20.67 -4.17 5.85
N THR A 180 -20.45 -3.24 6.77
CA THR A 180 -19.17 -2.56 6.96
C THR A 180 -18.13 -3.55 7.47
N VAL A 181 -17.13 -3.87 6.64
CA VAL A 181 -16.11 -4.88 6.96
C VAL A 181 -14.82 -4.29 7.51
N ALA A 182 -14.54 -3.01 7.25
CA ALA A 182 -13.33 -2.36 7.74
C ALA A 182 -13.43 -0.83 7.83
N MET A 183 -12.51 -0.24 8.58
CA MET A 183 -12.21 1.19 8.60
C MET A 183 -10.70 1.40 8.42
N VAL A 184 -10.32 2.36 7.58
CA VAL A 184 -8.92 2.72 7.33
C VAL A 184 -8.48 3.88 8.22
N ILE A 185 -7.41 3.67 8.99
CA ILE A 185 -6.74 4.73 9.77
C ILE A 185 -5.32 4.92 9.23
N VAL A 186 -4.94 6.15 8.89
CA VAL A 186 -3.59 6.51 8.44
C VAL A 186 -2.93 7.33 9.55
N ASN A 187 -1.85 6.82 10.16
CA ASN A 187 -1.22 7.46 11.33
C ASN A 187 0.32 7.29 11.32
N PRO A 188 1.13 8.35 11.16
CA PRO A 188 0.75 9.75 10.92
C PRO A 188 -0.08 9.93 9.65
N GLY A 189 -1.01 10.88 9.66
CA GLY A 189 -1.98 11.11 8.60
C GLY A 189 -1.36 11.65 7.30
N ASN A 190 -1.91 11.21 6.18
CA ASN A 190 -1.55 11.66 4.83
C ASN A 190 -2.88 11.97 4.09
N PRO A 191 -3.16 13.24 3.72
CA PRO A 191 -2.22 14.36 3.62
C PRO A 191 -1.98 15.20 4.88
N CYS A 192 -2.80 15.08 5.93
CA CYS A 192 -2.90 16.13 6.96
C CYS A 192 -1.74 16.22 7.98
N GLY A 193 -0.83 15.24 8.05
CA GLY A 193 0.33 15.26 8.95
C GLY A 193 0.01 15.13 10.44
N ASN A 194 -1.27 14.93 10.80
CA ASN A 194 -1.73 14.73 12.16
C ASN A 194 -1.25 13.39 12.75
N VAL A 195 -1.23 13.30 14.08
CA VAL A 195 -0.87 12.09 14.82
C VAL A 195 -1.92 11.89 15.91
N PHE A 196 -2.80 10.90 15.72
CA PHE A 196 -3.91 10.65 16.64
C PHE A 196 -3.41 10.29 18.05
N THR A 197 -4.00 10.89 19.08
CA THR A 197 -3.63 10.58 20.47
C THR A 197 -4.03 9.14 20.83
N TYR A 198 -3.34 8.52 21.80
CA TYR A 198 -3.75 7.22 22.33
C TYR A 198 -5.19 7.25 22.91
N GLN A 199 -5.62 8.41 23.45
CA GLN A 199 -6.98 8.57 23.95
C GLN A 199 -8.01 8.61 22.82
N HIS A 200 -7.71 9.25 21.69
CA HIS A 200 -8.56 9.24 20.50
C HIS A 200 -8.65 7.82 19.93
N LEU A 201 -7.52 7.20 19.54
CA LEU A 201 -7.48 5.84 19.00
C LEU A 201 -8.15 4.78 19.89
N LYS A 202 -8.18 5.00 21.22
CA LYS A 202 -8.91 4.15 22.15
C LYS A 202 -10.44 4.36 22.08
N LYS A 203 -10.94 5.59 21.90
CA LYS A 203 -12.38 5.83 21.62
C LYS A 203 -12.77 5.12 20.33
N ASP A 204 -12.00 5.34 19.26
CA ASP A 204 -12.22 4.75 17.94
C ASP A 204 -12.32 3.22 18.05
N SER A 205 -11.32 2.58 18.65
CA SER A 205 -11.30 1.13 18.85
C SER A 205 -12.51 0.63 19.66
N VAL A 206 -12.88 1.32 20.74
CA VAL A 206 -14.01 0.91 21.59
C VAL A 206 -15.33 0.99 20.82
N LEU A 207 -15.56 2.07 20.05
CA LEU A 207 -16.75 2.25 19.20
C LEU A 207 -16.93 1.06 18.24
N HIS A 208 -15.84 0.65 17.57
CA HIS A 208 -15.87 -0.41 16.58
C HIS A 208 -16.01 -1.82 17.19
N THR A 209 -15.40 -2.08 18.36
CA THR A 209 -15.58 -3.35 19.08
C THR A 209 -17.05 -3.61 19.46
N TYR A 210 -17.84 -2.56 19.74
CA TYR A 210 -19.27 -2.71 20.03
C TYR A 210 -20.11 -3.14 18.81
N LYS A 211 -19.75 -2.75 17.57
CA LYS A 211 -20.47 -3.15 16.34
C LYS A 211 -20.08 -4.52 15.76
N LYS A 212 -19.09 -5.24 16.32
CA LYS A 212 -18.75 -6.66 16.04
C LYS A 212 -18.71 -7.09 14.55
N SER A 213 -17.84 -6.48 13.74
CA SER A 213 -17.35 -7.05 12.45
C SER A 213 -16.25 -6.21 11.77
N ILE A 214 -16.05 -4.96 12.19
CA ILE A 214 -15.23 -3.98 11.48
C ILE A 214 -13.75 -4.18 11.79
N GLN A 215 -12.96 -4.59 10.80
CA GLN A 215 -11.50 -4.68 10.93
C GLN A 215 -10.85 -3.29 10.84
N LEU A 216 -9.89 -3.01 11.73
CA LEU A 216 -9.13 -1.76 11.69
C LEU A 216 -7.86 -1.93 10.84
N VAL A 217 -7.79 -1.25 9.70
CA VAL A 217 -6.64 -1.26 8.79
C VAL A 217 -5.78 -0.03 9.04
N PHE A 218 -4.70 -0.21 9.79
CA PHE A 218 -3.77 0.87 10.14
C PHE A 218 -2.61 0.96 9.15
N GLN A 219 -2.48 2.08 8.42
CA GLN A 219 -1.25 2.41 7.71
C GLN A 219 -0.33 3.26 8.59
N ILE A 220 0.85 2.70 8.93
CA ILE A 220 1.85 3.39 9.76
C ILE A 220 3.05 3.79 8.90
N LEU A 221 3.28 5.10 8.76
CA LEU A 221 4.46 5.67 8.12
C LEU A 221 5.50 6.00 9.22
N LYS A 222 6.50 5.14 9.45
CA LYS A 222 7.43 5.28 10.60
C LYS A 222 8.47 6.40 10.42
N VAL A 223 8.04 7.66 10.53
CA VAL A 223 8.93 8.85 10.46
C VAL A 223 9.62 9.10 11.79
N LYS A 224 10.68 8.31 12.05
CA LYS A 224 11.82 8.54 12.97
C LYS A 224 11.61 8.84 14.47
N ARG A 225 10.43 9.29 14.92
CA ARG A 225 10.18 9.67 16.34
C ARG A 225 8.73 9.52 16.81
N TRP A 226 7.76 9.40 15.91
CA TRP A 226 6.32 9.38 16.25
C TRP A 226 5.72 8.00 16.03
N LEU A 227 5.78 7.15 17.05
CA LEU A 227 4.98 5.93 17.13
C LEU A 227 4.07 6.05 18.37
N VAL A 228 2.77 6.24 18.14
CA VAL A 228 1.79 6.26 19.23
C VAL A 228 1.57 4.82 19.68
N ARG A 229 1.97 4.52 20.91
CA ARG A 229 1.90 3.17 21.49
C ARG A 229 0.44 2.74 21.60
N PHE A 230 0.03 1.80 20.77
CA PHE A 230 -1.28 1.16 20.87
C PHE A 230 -1.20 -0.10 21.73
N LYS A 231 -2.28 -0.39 22.46
CA LYS A 231 -2.48 -1.69 23.12
C LYS A 231 -3.63 -2.35 22.37
N MET A 232 -3.35 -3.44 21.64
CA MET A 232 -4.40 -4.21 20.97
C MET A 232 -5.49 -4.63 21.97
N THR A 233 -6.73 -4.51 21.52
CA THR A 233 -7.98 -4.66 22.28
C THR A 233 -8.83 -5.82 21.75
N SER A 234 -8.64 -6.22 20.49
CA SER A 234 -9.16 -7.46 19.90
C SER A 234 -8.23 -7.95 18.78
N ASP A 235 -8.51 -9.14 18.26
CA ASP A 235 -7.75 -9.79 17.19
C ASP A 235 -8.04 -9.20 15.77
N ASP A 236 -8.97 -8.25 15.67
CA ASP A 236 -9.52 -7.72 14.41
C ASP A 236 -8.71 -6.54 13.81
N THR A 237 -7.46 -6.34 14.22
CA THR A 237 -6.65 -5.17 13.84
C THR A 237 -5.42 -5.55 13.02
N MET A 238 -5.25 -4.90 11.85
CA MET A 238 -4.22 -5.24 10.88
C MET A 238 -3.32 -4.04 10.55
N PHE A 239 -2.00 -4.24 10.66
CA PHE A 239 -0.99 -3.19 10.53
C PHE A 239 -0.24 -3.24 9.20
N ILE A 240 -0.51 -2.27 8.32
CA ILE A 240 0.29 -1.99 7.13
C ILE A 240 1.49 -1.11 7.55
N ALA A 241 2.50 -1.74 8.13
CA ALA A 241 3.73 -1.07 8.54
C ALA A 241 4.60 -0.68 7.34
N GLY A 242 4.88 0.61 7.19
CA GLY A 242 5.71 1.16 6.12
C GLY A 242 6.94 1.90 6.64
N VAL A 243 8.12 1.43 6.25
CA VAL A 243 9.29 2.31 6.18
C VAL A 243 9.35 2.88 4.76
N ALA A 244 9.29 4.20 4.67
CA ALA A 244 9.43 4.94 3.43
C ALA A 244 10.33 6.19 3.58
N VAL A 245 10.34 6.83 4.76
CA VAL A 245 10.97 8.14 4.97
C VAL A 245 11.87 8.14 6.20
N GLY A 246 13.08 8.68 6.04
CA GLY A 246 13.88 9.22 7.14
C GLY A 246 14.70 8.25 7.99
N LEU A 247 14.56 6.93 7.85
CA LEU A 247 15.46 5.99 8.53
C LEU A 247 16.83 5.90 7.83
N LYS A 248 17.91 5.86 8.63
CA LYS A 248 19.14 5.17 8.21
C LYS A 248 18.75 3.70 7.95
N ASN A 249 19.32 3.06 6.95
CA ASN A 249 19.02 1.67 6.56
C ASN A 249 17.63 1.46 5.88
N TRP A 250 17.01 2.49 5.27
CA TRP A 250 15.81 2.27 4.44
C TRP A 250 16.16 1.61 3.10
N LEU A 251 15.35 0.64 2.67
CA LEU A 251 15.39 0.02 1.34
C LEU A 251 13.97 -0.25 0.82
N ARG A 252 13.77 -0.10 -0.50
CA ARG A 252 12.51 -0.34 -1.22
C ARG A 252 12.66 -1.57 -2.13
N ILE A 253 12.17 -2.73 -1.70
CA ILE A 253 12.34 -4.01 -2.39
C ILE A 253 11.15 -4.31 -3.33
N THR A 254 11.44 -4.81 -4.54
CA THR A 254 10.50 -5.36 -5.55
C THR A 254 11.22 -6.45 -6.35
N PHE A 255 10.63 -7.49 -6.99
CA PHE A 255 9.24 -7.89 -7.34
C PHE A 255 9.12 -9.43 -7.06
N ALA A 256 8.36 -10.38 -7.64
CA ALA A 256 7.09 -10.60 -8.41
C ALA A 256 6.96 -12.17 -8.53
N ILE A 257 5.88 -12.89 -8.87
CA ILE A 257 4.44 -12.67 -9.18
C ILE A 257 3.65 -13.91 -8.65
N GLU A 258 2.31 -13.93 -8.71
CA GLU A 258 1.51 -15.09 -8.29
C GLU A 258 1.66 -16.32 -9.24
N PRO A 259 1.77 -17.56 -8.72
CA PRO A 259 1.83 -18.78 -9.53
C PRO A 259 0.63 -19.03 -10.44
N SER A 260 -0.57 -18.54 -10.09
CA SER A 260 -1.77 -18.67 -10.94
C SER A 260 -1.61 -17.91 -12.27
N SER A 261 -1.15 -16.65 -12.21
CA SER A 261 -0.91 -15.81 -13.39
C SER A 261 0.21 -16.36 -14.27
N LEU A 262 1.26 -16.92 -13.66
CA LEU A 262 2.33 -17.60 -14.40
C LEU A 262 1.81 -18.87 -15.09
N LYS A 263 1.01 -19.68 -14.40
CA LYS A 263 0.39 -20.90 -14.97
C LYS A 263 -0.57 -20.55 -16.10
N GLU A 264 -1.41 -19.53 -15.94
CA GLU A 264 -2.33 -19.08 -16.99
C GLU A 264 -1.56 -18.56 -18.22
N GLY A 265 -0.49 -17.79 -18.01
CA GLY A 265 0.40 -17.35 -19.09
C GLY A 265 1.02 -18.53 -19.85
N LEU A 266 1.54 -19.52 -19.14
CA LEU A 266 2.11 -20.73 -19.72
C LEU A 266 1.07 -21.61 -20.44
N GLU A 267 -0.15 -21.72 -19.92
CA GLU A 267 -1.23 -22.46 -20.58
C GLU A 267 -1.78 -21.71 -21.81
N ARG A 268 -1.87 -20.38 -21.78
CA ARG A 268 -2.17 -19.55 -22.96
C ARG A 268 -1.10 -19.74 -24.06
N ILE A 269 0.18 -19.77 -23.70
CA ILE A 269 1.30 -20.03 -24.64
C ILE A 269 1.23 -21.47 -25.18
N LYS A 270 1.01 -22.48 -24.33
CA LYS A 270 0.90 -23.89 -24.71
C LYS A 270 -0.28 -24.14 -25.65
N ALA A 271 -1.44 -23.55 -25.36
CA ALA A 271 -2.63 -23.64 -26.20
C ALA A 271 -2.47 -22.85 -27.51
N PHE A 272 -1.73 -21.73 -27.52
CA PHE A 272 -1.34 -21.04 -28.74
C PHE A 272 -0.43 -21.92 -29.62
N TYR A 273 0.59 -22.54 -29.03
CA TYR A 273 1.47 -23.50 -29.73
C TYR A 273 0.67 -24.68 -30.31
N GLN A 274 -0.17 -25.34 -29.51
CA GLN A 274 -0.96 -26.50 -29.97
C GLN A 274 -1.97 -26.17 -31.10
N ARG A 275 -2.44 -24.92 -31.21
CA ARG A 275 -3.31 -24.49 -32.32
C ARG A 275 -2.56 -24.16 -33.63
N HIS A 276 -1.25 -23.87 -33.56
CA HIS A 276 -0.47 -23.39 -34.71
C HIS A 276 0.71 -24.30 -35.07
N ALA A 277 1.04 -25.29 -34.23
CA ALA A 277 1.85 -26.44 -34.59
C ALA A 277 1.12 -27.20 -35.69
N LYS A 278 1.57 -27.02 -36.94
CA LYS A 278 1.01 -27.69 -38.11
C LYS A 278 1.06 -29.21 -37.90
N LYS A 279 0.01 -29.90 -38.33
CA LYS A 279 0.12 -31.33 -38.66
C LYS A 279 1.04 -31.45 -39.88
N GLN A 280 2.26 -31.89 -39.63
CA GLN A 280 3.10 -32.61 -40.58
C GLN A 280 3.24 -34.04 -40.02
#